data_AF-T0YLX0-F1
#
_entry.id   AF-T0YLX0-F1
#
_cell.length_a   1.000
_cell.length_b   1.000
_cell.length_c   1.000
_cell.angle_alpha   90.00
_cell.angle_beta   90.00
_cell.angle_gamma   90.00
#
_symmetry.space_group_name_H-M   'P 1'
#
loop_
_entity.id
_entity.type
_entity.pdbx_description
1 polymer ?
#
loop_
_entity_poly.entity_id
_entity_poly.type
_entity_poly.pdbx_seq_one_letter_code
_entity_poly.pdbx_strand_id
1 'polypeptide(L)'
;NLESEENMFDTAIAIGSLHHLKDPIRGIMKMEQMTRGSIVIADWNSKSAGIHNPHSREDLEQKEKSIKLHAAENGYSVSDFDYWYMIHKTK
;
A
#
# COMPACT_ATOMS: atom_id res chain seq x y z
N ASN A 1 -0.24 -3.71 -18.84
CA ASN A 1 0.54 -4.88 -18.42
C ASN A 1 1.99 -4.47 -18.33
N LEU A 2 2.53 -4.30 -17.12
CA LEU A 2 3.96 -4.37 -16.93
C LEU A 2 4.32 -5.85 -17.02
N GLU A 3 5.00 -6.24 -18.10
CA GLU A 3 5.76 -7.49 -18.08
C GLU A 3 6.80 -7.34 -16.97
N SER A 4 6.73 -8.22 -15.98
CA SER A 4 7.46 -8.05 -14.73
C SER A 4 8.40 -9.22 -14.54
N GLU A 5 9.69 -8.97 -14.67
CA GLU A 5 10.71 -9.90 -14.21
C GLU A 5 10.80 -9.80 -12.67
N GLU A 6 11.20 -10.89 -12.03
CA GLU A 6 11.45 -10.87 -10.59
C GLU A 6 12.63 -9.94 -10.28
N ASN A 7 12.58 -9.24 -9.14
CA ASN A 7 13.72 -8.50 -8.59
C ASN A 7 14.31 -7.40 -9.51
N MET A 8 13.52 -6.86 -10.45
CA MET A 8 13.90 -5.75 -11.33
C MET A 8 14.29 -4.47 -10.58
N PHE A 9 13.72 -4.23 -9.40
CA PHE A 9 13.91 -2.99 -8.65
C PHE A 9 14.61 -3.23 -7.31
N ASP A 10 15.57 -2.37 -6.95
CA ASP A 10 16.11 -2.31 -5.59
C ASP A 10 15.08 -1.81 -4.59
N THR A 11 14.25 -0.86 -5.00
CA THR A 11 13.23 -0.25 -4.14
C THR A 11 11.98 0.07 -4.94
N ALA A 12 10.82 -0.23 -4.38
CA ALA A 12 9.53 0.17 -4.93
C ALA A 12 8.79 1.09 -3.96
N ILE A 13 8.23 2.17 -4.49
CA ILE A 13 7.51 3.18 -3.72
C ILE A 13 6.13 3.37 -4.35
N ALA A 14 5.09 3.32 -3.53
CA ALA A 14 3.73 3.68 -3.93
C ALA A 14 3.19 4.78 -3.00
N ILE A 15 2.73 5.89 -3.58
CA ILE A 15 2.23 7.04 -2.83
C ILE A 15 0.83 7.37 -3.33
N GLY A 16 -0.16 7.25 -2.45
CA GLY A 16 -1.55 7.61 -2.74
C GLY A 16 -2.17 6.82 -3.90
N SER A 17 -1.75 5.57 -4.13
CA SER A 17 -2.14 4.82 -5.34
C SER A 17 -2.84 3.49 -5.06
N LEU A 18 -2.64 2.86 -3.91
CA LEU A 18 -3.19 1.54 -3.60
C LEU A 18 -4.71 1.61 -3.38
N HIS A 19 -5.21 2.71 -2.81
CA HIS A 19 -6.64 2.89 -2.62
C HIS A 19 -7.43 3.04 -3.95
N HIS A 20 -6.77 3.26 -5.09
CA HIS A 20 -7.41 3.24 -6.41
C HIS A 20 -7.55 1.83 -7.00
N LEU A 21 -6.87 0.84 -6.43
CA LEU A 21 -6.92 -0.54 -6.91
C LEU A 21 -8.20 -1.23 -6.41
N LYS A 22 -8.80 -2.03 -7.29
CA LYS A 22 -9.88 -2.95 -6.90
C LYS A 22 -9.41 -4.00 -5.90
N ASP A 23 -8.16 -4.43 -6.04
CA ASP A 23 -7.49 -5.38 -5.15
C ASP A 23 -6.10 -4.82 -4.81
N PRO A 24 -5.97 -4.06 -3.71
CA PRO A 24 -4.69 -3.48 -3.31
C PRO A 24 -3.66 -4.55 -2.94
N ILE A 25 -4.08 -5.69 -2.40
CA ILE A 25 -3.17 -6.77 -1.97
C ILE A 25 -2.48 -7.38 -3.18
N ARG A 26 -3.21 -7.62 -4.27
CA ARG A 26 -2.59 -8.03 -5.53
C ARG A 26 -1.56 -7.02 -6.04
N GLY A 27 -1.80 -5.72 -5.82
CA GLY A 27 -0.82 -4.66 -6.10
C GLY A 27 0.45 -4.80 -5.27
N ILE A 28 0.31 -4.99 -3.95
CA ILE A 28 1.44 -5.20 -3.02
C ILE A 28 2.23 -6.45 -3.40
N MET A 29 1.56 -7.59 -3.62
CA MET A 29 2.21 -8.83 -4.03
C MET A 29 3.02 -8.66 -5.32
N LYS A 30 2.53 -7.80 -6.24
CA LYS A 30 3.27 -7.49 -7.47
C LYS A 30 4.53 -6.68 -7.19
N MET A 31 4.43 -5.68 -6.31
CA MET A 31 5.60 -4.93 -5.85
C MET A 31 6.60 -5.86 -5.15
N GLU A 32 6.14 -6.80 -4.32
CA GLU A 32 6.97 -7.79 -3.64
C GLU A 32 7.72 -8.71 -4.62
N GLN A 33 7.07 -9.16 -5.69
CA GLN A 33 7.68 -9.97 -6.73
C GLN A 33 8.80 -9.21 -7.46
N MET A 34 8.57 -7.94 -7.78
CA MET A 34 9.45 -7.13 -8.62
C MET A 34 10.61 -6.48 -7.86
N THR A 35 10.58 -6.51 -6.52
CA THR A 35 11.51 -5.73 -5.69
C THR A 35 12.42 -6.62 -4.85
N ARG A 36 13.73 -6.39 -4.93
CA ARG A 36 14.73 -7.15 -4.16
C ARG A 36 15.10 -6.55 -2.81
N GLY A 37 15.01 -5.23 -2.65
CA GLY A 37 15.46 -4.53 -1.45
C GLY A 37 14.31 -4.02 -0.58
N SER A 38 13.83 -2.80 -0.85
CA SER A 38 12.88 -2.12 0.05
C SER A 38 11.55 -1.79 -0.61
N ILE A 39 10.46 -1.88 0.14
CA ILE A 39 9.12 -1.49 -0.30
C ILE A 39 8.59 -0.45 0.66
N VAL A 40 8.12 0.68 0.13
CA VAL A 40 7.49 1.76 0.90
C VAL A 40 6.14 2.08 0.27
N ILE A 41 5.08 2.06 1.06
CA ILE A 41 3.74 2.39 0.62
C ILE A 41 3.19 3.43 1.59
N ALA A 42 2.81 4.60 1.08
CA ALA A 42 2.11 5.63 1.84
C ALA A 42 0.75 5.85 1.19
N ASP A 43 -0.33 5.73 1.96
CA ASP A 43 -1.67 5.89 1.40
C ASP A 43 -2.67 6.49 2.41
N TRP A 44 -3.81 6.92 1.90
CA TRP A 44 -4.87 7.58 2.63
C TRP A 44 -5.59 6.62 3.58
N ASN A 45 -5.90 7.11 4.79
CA ASN A 45 -6.76 6.41 5.74
C ASN A 45 -8.21 6.92 5.62
N SER A 46 -9.13 6.24 6.31
CA SER A 46 -10.57 6.57 6.33
C SER A 46 -10.91 8.01 6.78
N LYS A 47 -10.03 8.70 7.51
CA LYS A 47 -10.25 10.09 7.96
C LYS A 47 -10.07 11.12 6.83
N SER A 48 -9.43 10.75 5.73
CA SER A 48 -9.22 11.64 4.58
C SER A 48 -10.45 11.77 3.65
N ALA A 49 -11.44 10.88 3.81
CA ALA A 49 -12.64 10.80 2.97
C ALA A 49 -13.41 12.13 2.91
N GLY A 50 -13.72 12.59 1.71
CA GLY A 50 -14.45 13.84 1.45
C GLY A 50 -13.68 15.13 1.75
N ILE A 51 -12.45 15.05 2.28
CA ILE A 51 -11.61 16.22 2.62
C ILE A 51 -10.43 16.32 1.65
N HIS A 52 -9.56 15.30 1.69
CA HIS A 52 -8.36 15.20 0.84
C HIS A 52 -8.49 14.10 -0.21
N ASN A 53 -9.50 13.24 -0.07
CA ASN A 53 -9.72 12.11 -0.94
C ASN A 53 -11.22 11.99 -1.30
N PRO A 54 -11.60 11.90 -2.59
CA PRO A 54 -13.01 11.85 -3.00
C PRO A 54 -13.69 10.49 -2.76
N HIS A 55 -12.94 9.45 -2.37
CA HIS A 55 -13.52 8.13 -2.05
C HIS A 55 -14.32 8.16 -0.75
N SER A 56 -15.25 7.20 -0.62
CA SER A 56 -16.05 7.06 0.59
C SER A 56 -15.21 6.56 1.77
N ARG A 57 -15.68 6.85 2.99
CA ARG A 57 -15.00 6.41 4.22
C ARG A 57 -14.91 4.89 4.29
N GLU A 58 -15.98 4.19 3.93
CA GLU A 58 -16.09 2.73 3.98
C GLU A 58 -15.12 2.05 3.02
N ASP A 59 -14.98 2.59 1.80
CA ASP A 59 -14.05 2.07 0.80
C ASP A 59 -12.59 2.25 1.25
N LEU A 60 -12.24 3.42 1.80
CA LEU A 60 -10.92 3.66 2.35
C LEU A 60 -10.64 2.77 3.58
N GLU A 61 -11.60 2.61 4.49
CA GLU A 61 -11.46 1.77 5.68
C GLU A 61 -11.24 0.30 5.33
N GLN A 62 -11.99 -0.23 4.35
CA GLN A 62 -11.82 -1.60 3.89
C GLN A 62 -10.42 -1.83 3.29
N LYS A 63 -9.95 -0.91 2.45
CA LYS A 63 -8.63 -1.00 1.81
C LYS A 63 -7.50 -0.82 2.83
N GLU A 64 -7.59 0.18 3.68
CA GLU A 64 -6.67 0.40 4.80
C GLU A 64 -6.55 -0.85 5.68
N LYS A 65 -7.69 -1.43 6.10
CA LYS A 65 -7.72 -2.62 6.96
C LYS A 65 -7.04 -3.82 6.30
N SER A 66 -7.34 -4.09 5.04
CA SER A 66 -6.73 -5.21 4.32
C SER A 66 -5.22 -5.02 4.13
N ILE A 67 -4.78 -3.82 3.76
CA ILE A 67 -3.37 -3.48 3.59
C ILE A 67 -2.60 -3.63 4.91
N LYS A 68 -3.14 -3.11 6.02
CA LYS A 68 -2.53 -3.22 7.35
C LYS A 68 -2.48 -4.67 7.86
N LEU A 69 -3.50 -5.47 7.56
CA LEU A 69 -3.49 -6.90 7.88
C LEU A 69 -2.39 -7.62 7.10
N HIS A 70 -2.31 -7.43 5.78
CA HIS A 70 -1.22 -7.99 4.96
C HIS A 70 0.15 -7.53 5.47
N ALA A 71 0.29 -6.26 5.82
CA ALA A 71 1.51 -5.69 6.38
C ALA A 71 1.95 -6.43 7.66
N ALA A 72 1.03 -6.63 8.60
CA ALA A 72 1.28 -7.33 9.86
C ALA A 72 1.68 -8.80 9.65
N GLU A 73 1.04 -9.48 8.69
CA GLU A 73 1.31 -10.90 8.38
C GLU A 73 2.63 -11.10 7.62
N ASN A 74 3.12 -10.08 6.92
CA ASN A 74 4.27 -10.20 6.00
C ASN A 74 5.50 -9.39 6.44
N GLY A 75 5.58 -8.98 7.71
CA GLY A 75 6.77 -8.34 8.28
C GLY A 75 7.01 -6.91 7.82
N TYR A 76 5.95 -6.18 7.45
CA TYR A 76 6.03 -4.74 7.27
C TYR A 76 5.89 -4.04 8.62
N SER A 77 6.62 -2.94 8.77
CA SER A 77 6.36 -1.96 9.81
C SER A 77 5.24 -1.01 9.37
N VAL A 78 4.33 -0.69 10.28
CA VAL A 78 3.19 0.21 10.04
C VAL A 78 3.38 1.48 10.85
N SER A 79 3.11 2.63 10.25
CA SER A 79 3.10 3.94 10.90
C SER A 79 1.83 4.68 10.53
N ASP A 80 1.11 5.15 11.55
CA ASP A 80 -0.16 5.87 11.40
C ASP A 80 0.03 7.37 11.56
N PHE A 81 -0.64 8.12 10.69
CA PHE A 81 -0.73 9.57 10.73
C PHE A 81 -2.21 10.00 10.67
N ASP A 82 -2.48 11.30 10.82
CA ASP A 82 -3.86 11.78 10.96
C ASP A 82 -4.75 11.43 9.77
N TYR A 83 -4.27 11.60 8.54
CA TYR A 83 -5.06 11.40 7.31
C TYR A 83 -4.52 10.30 6.39
N TRP A 84 -3.38 9.72 6.73
CA TRP A 84 -2.69 8.74 5.91
C TRP A 84 -1.91 7.77 6.80
N TYR A 85 -1.42 6.69 6.22
CA TYR A 85 -0.56 5.72 6.87
C TYR A 85 0.60 5.37 5.94
N MET A 86 1.65 4.81 6.53
CA MET A 86 2.78 4.25 5.81
C MET A 86 3.01 2.82 6.24
N ILE A 87 3.24 1.93 5.28
CA ILE A 87 3.84 0.61 5.53
C ILE A 87 5.18 0.52 4.82
N HIS A 88 6.16 -0.10 5.45
CA HIS A 88 7.46 -0.31 4.83
C HIS A 88 8.07 -1.64 5.25
N LYS A 89 8.87 -2.23 4.35
CA LYS A 89 9.58 -3.48 4.58
C LYS A 89 10.92 -3.44 3.86
N THR A 90 11.96 -3.92 4.53
CA THR A 90 13.25 -4.25 3.94
C THR A 90 13.32 -5.78 3.81
N LYS A 91 13.66 -6.28 2.63
CA LYS A 91 13.80 -7.71 2.31
C LYS A 91 15.22 -8.20 2.58
#